data_AF-I7KKT0-F1
#
_entry.id   AF-I7KKT0-F1
#
_cell.length_a   1.000
_cell.length_b   1.000
_cell.length_c   1.000
_cell.angle_alpha   90.00
_cell.angle_beta   90.00
_cell.angle_gamma   90.00
#
_symmetry.space_group_name_H-M   'P 1'
#
loop_
_entity.id
_entity.type
_entity.pdbx_description
1 polymer ?
#
loop_
_entity_poly.entity_id
_entity_poly.type
_entity_poly.pdbx_seq_one_letter_code
_entity_poly.pdbx_strand_id
1 'polypeptide(L)'
;MSVSHYSEIESGYKHNGKSSDIDSEDLILLLKSNHVNLGDFFDSVKDAYIVDEKEEKIEFLSRELYKAFNEANYTKAEQIRKQVQQLPYAPKSLYYSSILIAADFKDNMMTLDPMIKSKIDKYLYQSAKWVDNTEMLVIFGNSIPMFDKNTMILRMDQLIRGYKNINTFPKGVQIRISNLCINYLYDVILIRKEKDYIDGALQLIKDLPANEIFAFKK
;
A
#
# COMPACT_ATOMS: atom_id res chain seq x y z
N MET A 1 -20.03 23.94 -18.12
CA MET A 1 -21.38 23.32 -18.16
C MET A 1 -22.50 24.26 -18.65
N SER A 2 -23.45 23.76 -19.47
CA SER A 2 -24.66 24.51 -19.88
C SER A 2 -25.83 24.25 -18.92
N VAL A 3 -26.80 25.17 -18.86
CA VAL A 3 -27.99 25.04 -17.98
C VAL A 3 -28.81 23.77 -18.31
N SER A 4 -28.95 23.44 -19.61
CA SER A 4 -29.65 22.22 -20.04
C SER A 4 -28.96 20.96 -19.53
N HIS A 5 -27.63 20.91 -19.64
CA HIS A 5 -26.85 19.76 -19.20
C HIS A 5 -26.88 19.60 -17.67
N TYR A 6 -26.82 20.73 -16.95
CA TYR A 6 -26.99 20.76 -15.49
C TYR A 6 -28.35 20.19 -15.05
N SER A 7 -29.44 20.61 -15.68
CA SER A 7 -30.79 20.09 -15.38
C SER A 7 -30.94 18.61 -15.70
N GLU A 8 -30.30 18.11 -16.76
CA GLU A 8 -30.29 16.67 -17.07
C GLU A 8 -29.58 15.84 -15.99
N ILE A 9 -28.44 16.34 -15.49
CA ILE A 9 -27.69 15.71 -14.38
C ILE A 9 -28.54 15.69 -13.10
N GLU A 10 -29.10 16.84 -12.69
CA GLU A 10 -29.89 16.93 -11.45
C GLU A 10 -31.18 16.10 -11.48
N SER A 11 -31.84 16.01 -12.63
CA SER A 11 -33.08 15.24 -12.78
C SER A 11 -32.87 13.73 -12.90
N GLY A 12 -31.61 13.28 -13.00
CA GLY A 12 -31.28 11.88 -13.28
C GLY A 12 -31.76 11.42 -14.67
N TYR A 13 -31.84 12.36 -15.62
CA TYR A 13 -32.35 12.08 -16.97
C TYR A 13 -31.46 11.03 -17.67
N LYS A 14 -32.11 10.05 -18.31
CA LYS A 14 -31.43 9.00 -19.07
C LYS A 14 -31.80 9.09 -20.54
N HIS A 15 -30.82 9.32 -21.40
CA HIS A 15 -30.97 9.26 -22.85
C HIS A 15 -30.43 7.92 -23.38
N ASN A 16 -31.28 7.13 -24.04
CA ASN A 16 -30.92 5.79 -24.54
C ASN A 16 -30.28 4.87 -23.47
N GLY A 17 -30.76 4.96 -22.23
CA GLY A 17 -30.27 4.16 -21.11
C GLY A 17 -28.95 4.64 -20.49
N LYS A 18 -28.32 5.70 -21.02
CA LYS A 18 -27.18 6.38 -20.38
C LYS A 18 -27.65 7.59 -19.59
N SER A 19 -27.22 7.67 -18.34
CA SER A 19 -27.33 8.90 -17.55
C SER A 19 -26.45 10.00 -18.15
N SER A 20 -26.86 11.25 -18.00
CA SER A 20 -25.96 12.39 -18.25
C SER A 20 -24.84 12.37 -17.21
N ASP A 21 -23.60 12.38 -17.68
CA ASP A 21 -22.40 12.39 -16.82
C ASP A 21 -21.89 13.82 -16.61
N ILE A 22 -21.16 14.02 -15.52
CA ILE A 22 -20.38 15.23 -15.24
C ILE A 22 -18.90 14.83 -15.16
N ASP A 23 -18.02 15.61 -15.78
CA ASP A 23 -16.58 15.36 -15.63
C ASP A 23 -16.08 15.85 -14.26
N SER A 24 -14.94 15.33 -13.83
CA SER A 24 -14.40 15.61 -12.50
C SER A 24 -13.98 17.08 -12.31
N GLU A 25 -13.58 17.77 -13.38
CA GLU A 25 -13.19 19.18 -13.31
C GLU A 25 -14.43 20.07 -13.17
N ASP A 26 -15.46 19.83 -13.99
CA ASP A 26 -16.75 20.51 -13.93
C ASP A 26 -17.45 20.28 -12.57
N LEU A 27 -17.36 19.07 -11.99
CA LEU A 27 -17.87 18.79 -10.64
C LEU A 27 -17.12 19.61 -9.57
N ILE A 28 -15.78 19.63 -9.61
CA ILE A 28 -14.98 20.39 -8.64
C ILE A 28 -15.27 21.88 -8.75
N LEU A 29 -15.40 22.41 -9.97
CA LEU A 29 -15.75 23.81 -10.21
C LEU A 29 -17.14 24.14 -9.67
N LEU A 30 -18.13 23.26 -9.88
CA LEU A 30 -19.48 23.42 -9.37
C LEU A 30 -19.53 23.44 -7.83
N LEU A 31 -18.82 22.52 -7.18
CA LEU A 31 -18.74 22.46 -5.72
C LEU A 31 -18.10 23.74 -5.16
N LYS A 32 -17.01 24.21 -5.77
CA LYS A 32 -16.33 25.45 -5.38
C LYS A 32 -17.20 26.68 -5.61
N SER A 33 -17.91 26.79 -6.73
CA SER A 33 -18.77 27.95 -7.04
C SER A 33 -19.95 28.08 -6.08
N ASN A 34 -20.39 26.96 -5.50
CA ASN A 34 -21.48 26.92 -4.52
C ASN A 34 -20.97 26.92 -3.06
N HIS A 35 -19.68 27.19 -2.84
CA HIS A 35 -19.06 27.19 -1.51
C HIS A 35 -19.22 25.87 -0.74
N VAL A 36 -19.34 24.76 -1.45
CA VAL A 36 -19.39 23.42 -0.87
C VAL A 36 -17.98 22.96 -0.59
N ASN A 37 -17.71 22.54 0.66
CA ASN A 37 -16.45 21.92 1.02
C ASN A 37 -16.32 20.55 0.35
N LEU A 38 -15.23 20.31 -0.36
CA LEU A 38 -15.00 19.04 -1.07
C LEU A 38 -14.99 17.84 -0.11
N GLY A 39 -14.36 17.97 1.05
CA GLY A 39 -14.32 16.92 2.07
C GLY A 39 -15.71 16.57 2.56
N ASP A 40 -16.47 17.58 2.99
CA ASP A 40 -17.84 17.40 3.50
C ASP A 40 -18.78 16.80 2.43
N PHE A 41 -18.63 17.23 1.17
CA PHE A 41 -19.40 16.67 0.06
C PHE A 41 -19.12 15.18 -0.11
N PHE A 42 -17.85 14.78 -0.26
CA PHE A 42 -17.50 13.37 -0.43
C PHE A 42 -17.86 12.53 0.79
N ASP A 43 -17.75 13.08 2.00
CA ASP A 43 -18.24 12.43 3.22
C ASP A 43 -19.76 12.24 3.24
N SER A 44 -20.54 13.13 2.63
CA SER A 44 -22.00 13.01 2.56
C SER A 44 -22.49 12.00 1.53
N VAL A 45 -21.71 11.76 0.47
CA VAL A 45 -22.11 10.88 -0.65
C VAL A 45 -21.45 9.51 -0.64
N LYS A 46 -20.36 9.31 0.13
CA LYS A 46 -19.60 8.04 0.15
C LYS A 46 -20.46 6.80 0.43
N ASP A 47 -21.47 6.93 1.30
CA ASP A 47 -22.35 5.83 1.69
C ASP A 47 -23.50 5.60 0.67
N ALA A 48 -23.70 6.52 -0.27
CA ALA A 48 -24.71 6.42 -1.33
C ALA A 48 -24.20 5.71 -2.58
N TYR A 49 -22.87 5.54 -2.72
CA TYR A 49 -22.30 4.69 -3.75
C TYR A 49 -22.41 3.22 -3.33
N ILE A 50 -22.76 2.35 -4.28
CA ILE A 50 -22.64 0.90 -4.07
C ILE A 50 -21.15 0.60 -3.90
N VAL A 51 -20.71 0.46 -2.65
CA VAL A 51 -19.39 -0.09 -2.35
C VAL A 51 -19.39 -1.52 -2.88
N ASP A 52 -18.46 -1.85 -3.78
CA ASP A 52 -18.29 -3.23 -4.22
C ASP A 52 -18.00 -4.07 -2.97
N GLU A 53 -18.90 -5.01 -2.62
CA GLU A 53 -18.74 -5.88 -1.46
C GLU A 53 -17.36 -6.57 -1.44
N LYS A 54 -16.78 -6.80 -2.63
CA LYS A 54 -15.41 -7.31 -2.77
C LYS A 54 -14.38 -6.31 -2.27
N GLU A 55 -14.49 -5.05 -2.68
CA GLU A 55 -13.57 -3.99 -2.27
C GLU A 55 -13.65 -3.73 -0.77
N GLU A 56 -14.87 -3.68 -0.20
CA GLU A 56 -15.07 -3.58 1.25
C GLU A 56 -14.41 -4.76 1.98
N LYS A 57 -14.60 -5.98 1.47
CA LYS A 57 -14.00 -7.17 2.06
C LYS A 57 -12.47 -7.12 2.00
N ILE A 58 -11.89 -6.65 0.90
CA ILE A 58 -10.44 -6.50 0.74
C ILE A 58 -9.90 -5.42 1.69
N GLU A 59 -10.59 -4.28 1.81
CA GLU A 59 -10.19 -3.21 2.72
C GLU A 59 -10.26 -3.67 4.18
N PHE A 60 -11.35 -4.34 4.56
CA PHE A 60 -11.52 -4.92 5.89
C PHE A 60 -10.39 -5.90 6.22
N LEU A 61 -10.11 -6.87 5.33
CA LEU A 61 -9.04 -7.85 5.55
C LEU A 61 -7.67 -7.21 5.61
N SER A 62 -7.42 -6.16 4.81
CA SER A 62 -6.16 -5.40 4.84
C SER A 62 -5.96 -4.67 6.17
N ARG A 63 -7.00 -3.99 6.68
CA ARG A 63 -6.97 -3.32 7.99
C ARG A 63 -6.76 -4.32 9.13
N GLU A 64 -7.48 -5.44 9.09
CA GLU A 64 -7.35 -6.49 10.11
C GLU A 64 -5.98 -7.16 10.08
N LEU A 65 -5.37 -7.32 8.89
CA LEU A 65 -4.01 -7.87 8.76
C LEU A 65 -2.98 -6.91 9.35
N TYR A 66 -3.11 -5.61 9.06
CA TYR A 66 -2.24 -4.58 9.62
C TYR A 66 -2.36 -4.53 11.16
N LYS A 67 -3.58 -4.63 11.69
CA LYS A 67 -3.81 -4.72 13.13
C LYS A 67 -3.15 -5.96 13.74
N ALA A 68 -3.35 -7.12 13.12
CA ALA A 68 -2.73 -8.37 13.57
C ALA A 68 -1.19 -8.30 13.55
N PHE A 69 -0.61 -7.64 12.54
CA PHE A 69 0.83 -7.41 12.46
C PHE A 69 1.33 -6.55 13.64
N ASN A 70 0.71 -5.40 13.89
CA ASN A 70 1.12 -4.50 14.98
C ASN A 70 0.95 -5.10 16.37
N GLU A 71 -0.03 -6.00 16.53
CA GLU A 71 -0.30 -6.70 17.79
C GLU A 71 0.50 -8.02 17.93
N ALA A 72 1.34 -8.35 16.95
CA ALA A 72 2.05 -9.64 16.87
C ALA A 72 1.11 -10.87 17.02
N ASN A 73 -0.12 -10.76 16.51
CA ASN A 73 -1.18 -11.75 16.72
C ASN A 73 -1.19 -12.82 15.62
N TYR A 74 -0.42 -13.89 15.84
CA TYR A 74 -0.34 -15.04 14.92
C TYR A 74 -1.71 -15.64 14.58
N THR A 75 -2.55 -15.92 15.58
CA THR A 75 -3.86 -16.56 15.38
C THR A 75 -4.73 -15.74 14.43
N LYS A 76 -4.74 -14.42 14.60
CA LYS A 76 -5.51 -13.51 13.74
C LYS A 76 -4.91 -13.43 12.34
N ALA A 77 -3.58 -13.30 12.23
CA ALA A 77 -2.90 -13.28 10.93
C ALA A 77 -3.18 -14.56 10.12
N GLU A 78 -3.12 -15.72 10.76
CA GLU A 78 -3.40 -17.02 10.14
C GLU A 78 -4.87 -17.18 9.72
N GLN A 79 -5.83 -16.69 10.52
CA GLN A 79 -7.24 -16.63 10.14
C GLN A 79 -7.46 -15.77 8.90
N ILE A 80 -6.81 -14.61 8.83
CA ILE A 80 -6.91 -13.69 7.69
C ILE A 80 -6.27 -14.31 6.46
N ARG A 81 -5.09 -14.93 6.59
CA ARG A 81 -4.44 -15.67 5.49
C ARG A 81 -5.38 -16.69 4.86
N LYS A 82 -6.06 -17.50 5.67
CA LYS A 82 -7.03 -18.49 5.18
C LYS A 82 -8.19 -17.85 4.42
N GLN A 83 -8.73 -16.73 4.92
CA GLN A 83 -9.78 -16.00 4.22
C GLN A 83 -9.29 -15.44 2.88
N VAL A 84 -8.14 -14.76 2.87
CA VAL A 84 -7.57 -14.16 1.66
C VAL A 84 -7.26 -15.22 0.60
N GLN A 85 -6.79 -16.40 0.99
CA GLN A 85 -6.53 -17.51 0.06
C GLN A 85 -7.78 -18.05 -0.64
N GLN A 86 -8.97 -17.83 -0.08
CA GLN A 86 -10.25 -18.22 -0.67
C GLN A 86 -10.83 -17.13 -1.59
N LEU A 87 -10.21 -15.94 -1.67
CA LEU A 87 -10.67 -14.83 -2.48
C LEU A 87 -9.92 -14.79 -3.82
N PRO A 88 -10.55 -15.16 -4.96
CA PRO A 88 -9.87 -15.18 -6.26
C PRO A 88 -9.52 -13.78 -6.79
N TYR A 89 -10.15 -12.75 -6.24
CA TYR A 89 -9.96 -11.34 -6.60
C TYR A 89 -9.06 -10.58 -5.61
N ALA A 90 -8.43 -11.27 -4.64
CA ALA A 90 -7.53 -10.59 -3.71
C ALA A 90 -6.33 -9.99 -4.45
N PRO A 91 -5.98 -8.72 -4.17
CA PRO A 91 -4.72 -8.14 -4.65
C PRO A 91 -3.54 -9.01 -4.23
N LYS A 92 -2.50 -9.08 -5.07
CA LYS A 92 -1.32 -9.89 -4.79
C LYS A 92 -0.59 -9.38 -3.56
N SER A 93 -0.62 -8.07 -3.31
CA SER A 93 -0.06 -7.51 -2.07
C SER A 93 -0.71 -8.10 -0.83
N LEU A 94 -2.04 -8.12 -0.75
CA LEU A 94 -2.75 -8.68 0.39
C LEU A 94 -2.53 -10.20 0.49
N TYR A 95 -2.61 -10.90 -0.64
CA TYR A 95 -2.38 -12.34 -0.71
C TYR A 95 -1.01 -12.73 -0.16
N TYR A 96 0.07 -12.18 -0.73
CA TYR A 96 1.42 -12.52 -0.30
C TYR A 96 1.76 -11.99 1.09
N SER A 97 1.33 -10.78 1.45
CA SER A 97 1.58 -10.24 2.79
C SER A 97 0.93 -11.11 3.87
N SER A 98 -0.29 -11.60 3.64
CA SER A 98 -0.97 -12.50 4.59
C SER A 98 -0.21 -13.82 4.81
N ILE A 99 0.41 -14.36 3.75
CA ILE A 99 1.22 -15.57 3.83
C ILE A 99 2.53 -15.30 4.56
N LEU A 100 3.23 -14.23 4.18
CA LEU A 100 4.52 -13.85 4.75
C LEU A 100 4.38 -13.53 6.25
N ILE A 101 3.45 -12.66 6.63
CA ILE A 101 3.25 -12.28 8.05
C ILE A 101 2.91 -13.51 8.91
N ALA A 102 2.02 -14.39 8.45
CA ALA A 102 1.68 -15.58 9.20
C ALA A 102 2.87 -16.56 9.33
N ALA A 103 3.67 -16.73 8.28
CA ALA A 103 4.85 -17.58 8.30
C ALA A 103 5.96 -17.00 9.20
N ASP A 104 6.13 -15.67 9.21
CA ASP A 104 7.06 -14.97 10.09
C ASP A 104 6.71 -15.22 11.56
N PHE A 105 5.46 -14.99 11.93
CA PHE A 105 4.99 -15.21 13.30
C PHE A 105 4.98 -16.67 13.74
N LYS A 106 4.83 -17.61 12.80
CA LYS A 106 4.84 -19.04 13.11
C LYS A 106 6.23 -19.53 13.47
N ASP A 107 7.22 -19.25 12.62
CA ASP A 107 8.56 -19.82 12.74
C ASP A 107 9.64 -19.02 12.00
N ASN A 108 9.48 -17.70 11.89
CA ASN A 108 10.41 -16.81 11.18
C ASN A 108 10.65 -17.29 9.73
N MET A 109 9.57 -17.64 9.02
CA MET A 109 9.57 -18.12 7.64
C MET A 109 10.25 -19.48 7.39
N MET A 110 10.69 -20.20 8.44
CA MET A 110 11.39 -21.48 8.28
C MET A 110 10.56 -22.54 7.54
N THR A 111 9.23 -22.52 7.68
CA THR A 111 8.34 -23.45 6.98
C THR A 111 7.60 -22.84 5.78
N LEU A 112 8.06 -21.68 5.29
CA LEU A 112 7.47 -21.07 4.09
C LEU A 112 7.69 -21.97 2.86
N ASP A 113 6.61 -22.23 2.13
CA ASP A 113 6.64 -23.05 0.92
C ASP A 113 7.62 -22.46 -0.13
N PRO A 114 8.64 -23.23 -0.57
CA PRO A 114 9.59 -22.79 -1.59
C PRO A 114 8.92 -22.34 -2.90
N MET A 115 7.76 -22.91 -3.26
CA MET A 115 7.01 -22.49 -4.44
C MET A 115 6.41 -21.09 -4.25
N ILE A 116 5.98 -20.72 -3.04
CA ILE A 116 5.52 -19.36 -2.74
C ILE A 116 6.67 -18.37 -2.86
N LYS A 117 7.84 -18.70 -2.29
CA LYS A 117 9.07 -17.91 -2.43
C LYS A 117 9.41 -17.66 -3.90
N SER A 118 9.44 -18.72 -4.71
CA SER A 118 9.71 -18.63 -6.15
C SER A 118 8.70 -17.74 -6.90
N LYS A 119 7.41 -17.79 -6.53
CA LYS A 119 6.37 -16.94 -7.14
C LYS A 119 6.56 -15.47 -6.78
N ILE A 120 6.87 -15.16 -5.51
CA ILE A 120 7.15 -13.79 -5.05
C ILE A 120 8.38 -13.25 -5.76
N ASP A 121 9.47 -14.02 -5.79
CA ASP A 121 10.68 -13.65 -6.52
C ASP A 121 10.34 -13.30 -7.96
N LYS A 122 9.73 -14.23 -8.70
CA LYS A 122 9.35 -13.98 -10.11
C LYS A 122 8.50 -12.72 -10.28
N TYR A 123 7.57 -12.47 -9.35
CA TYR A 123 6.72 -11.28 -9.38
C TYR A 123 7.52 -9.97 -9.17
N LEU A 124 8.52 -9.98 -8.31
CA LEU A 124 9.40 -8.83 -8.07
C LEU A 124 10.50 -8.68 -9.14
N TYR A 125 10.90 -9.76 -9.82
CA TYR A 125 11.92 -9.76 -10.88
C TYR A 125 11.38 -9.40 -12.27
N GLN A 126 10.07 -9.52 -12.51
CA GLN A 126 9.51 -9.28 -13.85
C GLN A 126 9.55 -7.81 -14.32
N SER A 127 9.79 -6.85 -13.41
CA SER A 127 9.74 -5.42 -13.74
C SER A 127 11.02 -4.69 -13.32
N ALA A 128 11.66 -4.04 -14.28
CA ALA A 128 12.76 -3.10 -14.01
C ALA A 128 12.29 -1.85 -13.24
N LYS A 129 10.99 -1.53 -13.28
CA LYS A 129 10.37 -0.37 -12.61
C LYS A 129 9.54 -0.78 -11.39
N TRP A 130 9.90 -1.88 -10.73
CA TRP A 130 9.15 -2.39 -9.57
C TRP A 130 9.04 -1.36 -8.43
N VAL A 131 10.04 -0.48 -8.30
CA VAL A 131 10.06 0.58 -7.28
C VAL A 131 8.91 1.57 -7.43
N ASP A 132 8.37 1.77 -8.64
CA ASP A 132 7.24 2.67 -8.88
C ASP A 132 5.88 1.99 -8.60
N ASN A 133 5.87 0.67 -8.36
CA ASN A 133 4.65 -0.11 -8.17
C ASN A 133 4.38 -0.33 -6.67
N THR A 134 3.34 0.35 -6.17
CA THR A 134 2.89 0.25 -4.77
C THR A 134 2.65 -1.19 -4.30
N GLU A 135 2.07 -2.04 -5.14
CA GLU A 135 1.81 -3.43 -4.79
C GLU A 135 3.12 -4.21 -4.59
N MET A 136 4.07 -4.03 -5.51
CA MET A 136 5.40 -4.66 -5.44
C MET A 136 6.21 -4.15 -4.26
N LEU A 137 6.13 -2.85 -3.93
CA LEU A 137 6.75 -2.29 -2.73
C LEU A 137 6.23 -2.95 -1.45
N VAL A 138 4.91 -3.14 -1.33
CA VAL A 138 4.30 -3.82 -0.17
C VAL A 138 4.78 -5.27 -0.08
N ILE A 139 4.78 -6.00 -1.19
CA ILE A 139 5.25 -7.38 -1.22
C ILE A 139 6.73 -7.45 -0.83
N PHE A 140 7.57 -6.57 -1.42
CA PHE A 140 8.99 -6.50 -1.12
C PHE A 140 9.23 -6.33 0.39
N GLY A 141 8.57 -5.35 1.02
CA GLY A 141 8.71 -5.07 2.45
C GLY A 141 8.40 -6.23 3.37
N ASN A 142 7.36 -7.02 3.04
CA ASN A 142 6.99 -8.21 3.81
C ASN A 142 7.89 -9.41 3.51
N SER A 143 8.60 -9.40 2.37
CA SER A 143 9.46 -10.49 1.92
C SER A 143 10.93 -10.34 2.33
N ILE A 144 11.31 -9.23 2.98
CA ILE A 144 12.69 -8.98 3.41
C ILE A 144 13.32 -10.17 4.17
N PRO A 145 12.66 -10.77 5.19
CA PRO A 145 13.24 -11.89 5.94
C PRO A 145 13.51 -13.14 5.07
N MET A 146 12.80 -13.28 3.95
CA MET A 146 12.90 -14.45 3.07
C MET A 146 14.13 -14.38 2.13
N PHE A 147 14.63 -13.19 1.83
CA PHE A 147 15.74 -13.04 0.87
C PHE A 147 17.08 -13.47 1.45
N ASP A 148 17.95 -13.98 0.57
CA ASP A 148 19.37 -14.04 0.89
C ASP A 148 19.94 -12.61 0.94
N LYS A 149 21.05 -12.46 1.65
CA LYS A 149 21.70 -11.17 1.90
C LYS A 149 21.97 -10.39 0.61
N ASN A 150 22.53 -11.03 -0.41
CA ASN A 150 22.95 -10.34 -1.63
C ASN A 150 21.74 -9.82 -2.41
N THR A 151 20.71 -10.65 -2.54
CA THR A 151 19.45 -10.26 -3.16
C THR A 151 18.82 -9.08 -2.42
N MET A 152 18.73 -9.16 -1.10
CA MET A 152 18.14 -8.12 -0.26
C MET A 152 18.86 -6.79 -0.44
N ILE A 153 20.20 -6.78 -0.33
CA ILE A 153 21.02 -5.56 -0.51
C ILE A 153 20.82 -4.97 -1.90
N LEU A 154 20.92 -5.79 -2.96
CA LEU A 154 20.77 -5.32 -4.33
C LEU A 154 19.40 -4.67 -4.58
N ARG A 155 18.34 -5.21 -3.98
CA ARG A 155 16.99 -4.65 -4.09
C ARG A 155 16.82 -3.39 -3.27
N MET A 156 17.36 -3.37 -2.05
CA MET A 156 17.33 -2.16 -1.23
C MET A 156 18.09 -1.01 -1.91
N ASP A 157 19.21 -1.30 -2.56
CA ASP A 157 19.97 -0.34 -3.36
C ASP A 157 19.16 0.24 -4.54
N GLN A 158 18.35 -0.58 -5.20
CA GLN A 158 17.44 -0.11 -6.25
C GLN A 158 16.39 0.84 -5.68
N LEU A 159 15.81 0.49 -4.52
CA LEU A 159 14.86 1.35 -3.81
C LEU A 159 15.50 2.69 -3.45
N ILE A 160 16.69 2.66 -2.84
CA ILE A 160 17.41 3.86 -2.40
C ILE A 160 17.70 4.80 -3.57
N ARG A 161 18.15 4.26 -4.71
CA ARG A 161 18.38 5.07 -5.91
C ARG A 161 17.11 5.70 -6.45
N GLY A 162 16.00 4.96 -6.45
CA GLY A 162 14.69 5.47 -6.91
C GLY A 162 14.14 6.61 -6.05
N TYR A 163 14.51 6.64 -4.78
CA TYR A 163 13.95 7.56 -3.79
C TYR A 163 14.96 8.52 -3.16
N LYS A 164 16.14 8.73 -3.77
CA LYS A 164 17.23 9.58 -3.24
C LYS A 164 16.78 10.98 -2.77
N ASN A 165 15.75 11.55 -3.41
CA ASN A 165 15.16 12.83 -3.04
C ASN A 165 13.78 12.64 -2.38
N ILE A 166 13.69 11.78 -1.36
CA ILE A 166 12.40 11.33 -0.79
C ILE A 166 11.49 12.49 -0.35
N ASN A 167 12.06 13.62 0.08
CA ASN A 167 11.35 14.82 0.48
C ASN A 167 10.54 15.48 -0.66
N THR A 168 10.85 15.22 -1.93
CA THR A 168 10.08 15.75 -3.07
C THR A 168 8.87 14.90 -3.43
N PHE A 169 8.74 13.71 -2.85
CA PHE A 169 7.63 12.80 -3.15
C PHE A 169 6.39 13.11 -2.31
N PRO A 170 5.19 12.71 -2.75
CA PRO A 170 3.97 12.85 -1.95
C PRO A 170 4.10 12.16 -0.59
N LYS A 171 3.44 12.72 0.43
CA LYS A 171 3.50 12.23 1.82
C LYS A 171 3.21 10.72 1.97
N GLY A 172 2.23 10.19 1.24
CA GLY A 172 1.92 8.77 1.27
C GLY A 172 3.06 7.87 0.76
N VAL A 173 3.83 8.36 -0.22
CA VAL A 173 5.04 7.67 -0.72
C VAL A 173 6.13 7.73 0.34
N GLN A 174 6.36 8.90 0.95
CA GLN A 174 7.35 9.07 2.02
C GLN A 174 7.12 8.07 3.17
N ILE A 175 5.89 7.95 3.65
CA ILE A 175 5.51 7.00 4.71
C ILE A 175 5.77 5.55 4.30
N ARG A 176 5.46 5.19 3.05
CA ARG A 176 5.67 3.83 2.56
C ARG A 176 7.15 3.47 2.50
N ILE A 177 7.96 4.36 1.94
CA ILE A 177 9.41 4.14 1.81
C ILE A 177 10.09 4.15 3.18
N SER A 178 9.65 5.00 4.12
CA SER A 178 10.17 5.00 5.48
C SER A 178 9.90 3.67 6.18
N ASN A 179 8.68 3.12 6.07
CA ASN A 179 8.34 1.83 6.65
C ASN A 179 9.18 0.68 6.04
N LEU A 180 9.44 0.73 4.73
CA LEU A 180 10.34 -0.24 4.08
C LEU A 180 11.78 -0.14 4.62
N CYS A 181 12.29 1.09 4.78
CA CYS A 181 13.61 1.30 5.35
C CYS A 181 13.68 0.79 6.80
N ILE A 182 12.64 1.02 7.60
CA ILE A 182 12.57 0.53 8.99
C ILE A 182 12.55 -1.00 9.03
N ASN A 183 11.72 -1.65 8.20
CA ASN A 183 11.67 -3.12 8.14
C ASN A 183 13.01 -3.71 7.70
N TYR A 184 13.66 -3.09 6.71
CA TYR A 184 15.00 -3.48 6.27
C TYR A 184 16.04 -3.35 7.40
N LEU A 185 16.06 -2.20 8.08
CA LEU A 185 16.99 -1.95 9.18
C LEU A 185 16.74 -2.91 10.36
N TYR A 186 15.49 -3.20 10.67
CA TYR A 186 15.10 -4.19 11.67
C TYR A 186 15.68 -5.57 11.33
N ASP A 187 15.47 -6.05 10.11
CA ASP A 187 15.97 -7.34 9.66
C ASP A 187 17.51 -7.40 9.69
N VAL A 188 18.18 -6.42 9.11
CA VAL A 188 19.66 -6.37 9.04
C VAL A 188 20.27 -6.29 10.44
N ILE A 189 19.81 -5.36 11.28
CA ILE A 189 20.45 -5.05 12.57
C ILE A 189 20.04 -6.05 13.65
N LEU A 190 18.75 -6.38 13.76
CA LEU A 190 18.24 -7.15 14.90
C LEU A 190 18.16 -8.64 14.61
N ILE A 191 17.79 -9.04 13.39
CA ILE A 191 17.65 -10.46 13.03
C ILE A 191 18.99 -11.02 12.56
N ARG A 192 19.61 -10.39 11.56
CA ARG A 192 20.88 -10.87 10.97
C ARG A 192 22.11 -10.43 11.76
N LYS A 193 21.97 -9.44 12.64
CA LYS A 193 23.06 -8.87 13.47
C LYS A 193 24.21 -8.32 12.62
N GLU A 194 23.88 -7.74 11.47
CA GLU A 194 24.82 -7.09 10.57
C GLU A 194 24.73 -5.56 10.70
N LYS A 195 25.80 -4.88 10.31
CA LYS A 195 25.88 -3.40 10.33
C LYS A 195 26.30 -2.80 9.01
N ASP A 196 26.62 -3.63 8.02
CA ASP A 196 26.97 -3.17 6.68
C ASP A 196 25.69 -2.89 5.88
N TYR A 197 25.79 -2.05 4.85
CA TYR A 197 24.69 -1.78 3.89
C TYR A 197 23.43 -1.13 4.50
N ILE A 198 23.56 -0.42 5.62
CA ILE A 198 22.46 0.30 6.28
C ILE A 198 22.45 1.80 5.97
N ASP A 199 23.58 2.36 5.54
CA ASP A 199 23.77 3.81 5.42
C ASP A 199 22.78 4.48 4.48
N GLY A 200 22.51 3.86 3.32
CA GLY A 200 21.56 4.42 2.37
C GLY A 200 20.12 4.46 2.90
N ALA A 201 19.70 3.43 3.64
CA ALA A 201 18.39 3.38 4.29
C ALA A 201 18.29 4.41 5.43
N LEU A 202 19.33 4.53 6.24
CA LEU A 202 19.41 5.56 7.28
C LEU A 202 19.42 6.97 6.69
N GLN A 203 20.09 7.18 5.57
CA GLN A 203 20.14 8.46 4.88
C GLN A 203 18.75 8.85 4.34
N LEU A 204 18.04 7.93 3.69
CA LEU A 204 16.66 8.18 3.27
C LEU A 204 15.76 8.58 4.44
N ILE A 205 15.89 7.91 5.59
CA ILE A 205 15.13 8.24 6.79
C ILE A 205 15.48 9.65 7.29
N LYS A 206 16.77 10.03 7.30
CA LYS A 206 17.23 11.38 7.70
C LYS A 206 16.74 12.48 6.76
N ASP A 207 16.59 12.17 5.48
CA ASP A 207 16.16 13.12 4.44
C ASP A 207 14.64 13.35 4.43
N LEU A 208 13.87 12.59 5.22
CA LEU A 208 12.43 12.83 5.42
C LEU A 208 12.18 14.24 6.01
N PRO A 209 11.05 14.88 5.67
CA PRO A 209 10.67 16.15 6.27
C PRO A 209 10.41 15.97 7.77
N ALA A 210 10.82 16.96 8.58
CA ALA A 210 10.53 16.96 10.00
C ALA A 210 9.02 17.12 10.21
N ASN A 211 8.36 16.09 10.73
CA ASN A 211 6.96 16.14 11.11
C ASN A 211 6.67 15.14 12.24
N GLU A 212 5.52 15.31 12.88
CA GLU A 212 5.08 14.47 14.01
C GLU A 212 4.88 12.99 13.62
N ILE A 213 4.58 12.71 12.36
CA ILE A 213 4.31 11.35 11.85
C ILE A 213 5.56 10.49 11.83
N PHE A 214 6.71 11.10 11.54
CA PHE A 214 7.99 10.40 11.53
C PHE A 214 8.73 10.47 12.87
N ALA A 215 8.17 11.15 13.87
CA ALA A 215 8.77 11.37 15.19
C ALA A 215 10.20 11.97 15.16
N PHE A 216 10.58 12.63 14.07
CA PHE A 216 11.88 13.32 13.94
C PHE A 216 11.75 14.80 14.32
N LYS A 217 12.47 15.21 15.37
CA LYS A 217 12.81 16.63 15.61
C LYS A 217 14.15 16.91 14.93
N LYS A 218 14.21 17.96 14.11
CA LYS A 218 15.47 18.49 13.58
C LYS A 218 16.10 19.47 14.56
#